data_AF-A0A7C7ITB9-F1
#
_entry.id   AF-A0A7C7ITB9-F1
#
_cell.length_a   1.000
_cell.length_b   1.000
_cell.length_c   1.000
_cell.angle_alpha   90.00
_cell.angle_beta   90.00
_cell.angle_gamma   90.00
#
_symmetry.space_group_name_H-M   'P 1'
#
loop_
_entity.id
_entity.type
_entity.pdbx_description
1 polymer ?
#
loop_
_entity_poly.entity_id
_entity_poly.type
_entity_poly.pdbx_seq_one_letter_code
_entity_poly.pdbx_strand_id
1 'polypeptide(L)'
;ERQTFLQARISLLQKRISDVTSLDIEKIPRDRSGLGSTLFLADIKTGKEKKFQLVFPEDVDPEAGKISGGSPIGRALMGKQEGDEVIISLPDQKIEYEVIRVNTIHDNLEGDKKTSI
;
A
#
# COMPACT_ATOMS: atom_id res chain seq x y z
N GLU A 1 27.48 11.78 -32.25
CA GLU A 1 27.00 12.31 -30.95
C GLU A 1 25.49 12.11 -30.72
N ARG A 2 24.59 12.62 -31.59
CA ARG A 2 23.13 12.43 -31.44
C ARG A 2 22.67 10.97 -31.38
N GLN A 3 23.31 10.09 -32.15
CA GLN A 3 22.99 8.66 -32.20
C GLN A 3 23.39 7.94 -30.90
N THR A 4 24.52 8.34 -30.30
CA THR A 4 25.01 7.81 -29.01
C THR A 4 24.10 8.22 -27.86
N PHE A 5 23.61 9.46 -27.87
CA PHE A 5 22.65 9.95 -26.88
C PHE A 5 21.31 9.19 -26.93
N LEU A 6 20.78 8.94 -28.14
CA LEU A 6 19.56 8.16 -28.32
C LEU A 6 19.72 6.71 -27.86
N GLN A 7 20.83 6.07 -28.18
CA GLN A 7 21.13 4.70 -27.72
C GLN A 7 21.25 4.61 -26.19
N ALA A 8 21.93 5.57 -25.57
CA ALA A 8 22.01 5.66 -24.10
C ALA A 8 20.62 5.84 -23.47
N ARG A 9 19.75 6.64 -24.09
CA ARG A 9 18.38 6.85 -23.61
C ARG A 9 17.53 5.59 -23.74
N ILE A 10 17.62 4.87 -24.85
CA ILE A 10 16.92 3.59 -25.06
C ILE A 10 17.37 2.57 -24.03
N SER A 11 18.69 2.42 -23.83
CA SER A 11 19.24 1.46 -22.86
C SER A 11 18.81 1.77 -21.42
N LEU A 12 18.76 3.05 -21.03
CA LEU A 12 18.25 3.47 -19.72
C LEU A 12 16.77 3.12 -19.53
N LEU A 13 15.95 3.37 -20.56
CA LEU A 13 14.52 3.05 -20.51
C LEU A 13 14.29 1.53 -20.46
N GLN A 14 15.04 0.76 -21.25
CA GLN A 14 14.99 -0.71 -21.22
C GLN A 14 15.39 -1.28 -19.86
N LYS A 15 16.42 -0.69 -19.22
CA LYS A 15 16.81 -1.07 -17.86
C LYS A 15 15.70 -0.79 -16.85
N ARG A 16 15.09 0.39 -16.89
CA ARG A 16 13.94 0.72 -16.02
C ARG A 16 12.76 -0.22 -16.23
N ILE A 17 12.45 -0.56 -17.47
CA ILE A 17 11.38 -1.52 -17.79
C ILE A 17 11.73 -2.90 -17.22
N SER A 18 12.97 -3.36 -17.41
CA SER A 18 13.45 -4.66 -16.92
C SER A 18 13.42 -4.75 -15.39
N ASP A 19 13.81 -3.67 -14.71
CA ASP A 19 13.78 -3.56 -13.24
C ASP A 19 12.33 -3.68 -12.73
N VAL A 20 11.36 -3.07 -13.43
CA VAL A 20 9.93 -3.15 -13.08
C VAL A 20 9.35 -4.53 -13.37
N THR A 21 9.72 -5.18 -14.48
CA THR A 21 9.22 -6.53 -14.82
C THR A 21 9.85 -7.64 -13.98
N SER A 22 10.96 -7.37 -13.29
CA SER A 22 11.62 -8.33 -12.38
C SER A 22 11.04 -8.31 -10.97
N LEU A 23 10.03 -7.46 -10.71
CA LEU A 23 9.29 -7.48 -9.45
C LEU A 23 8.37 -8.71 -9.44
N ASP A 24 8.87 -9.81 -8.86
CA ASP A 24 8.07 -10.97 -8.50
C ASP A 24 7.02 -10.56 -7.47
N ILE A 25 5.82 -10.24 -7.95
CA ILE A 25 4.66 -9.90 -7.11
C ILE A 25 4.40 -11.06 -6.14
N GLU A 26 4.66 -12.31 -6.55
CA GLU A 26 4.54 -13.53 -5.73
C GLU A 26 5.42 -13.54 -4.48
N LYS A 27 6.52 -12.78 -4.45
CA LYS A 27 7.38 -12.66 -3.26
C LYS A 27 6.86 -11.62 -2.26
N ILE A 28 5.87 -10.81 -2.65
CA ILE A 28 5.25 -9.83 -1.76
C ILE A 28 4.26 -10.60 -0.86
N PRO A 29 4.38 -10.50 0.48
CA PRO A 29 3.49 -11.19 1.42
C PRO A 29 2.01 -10.91 1.10
N ARG A 30 1.20 -11.96 1.04
CA ARG A 30 -0.26 -11.90 0.78
C ARG A 30 -1.08 -11.67 2.06
N ASP A 31 -0.49 -11.98 3.20
CA ASP A 31 -1.10 -11.95 4.53
C ASP A 31 -0.85 -10.64 5.27
N ARG A 32 0.04 -9.78 4.77
CA ARG A 32 0.48 -8.57 5.46
C ARG A 32 0.30 -7.34 4.61
N SER A 33 -0.10 -6.25 5.25
CA SER A 33 -0.24 -4.95 4.62
C SER A 33 1.12 -4.40 4.14
N GLY A 34 1.13 -3.93 2.90
CA GLY A 34 2.26 -3.23 2.30
C GLY A 34 1.81 -1.99 1.54
N LEU A 35 2.73 -1.36 0.79
CA LEU A 35 2.36 -0.30 -0.13
C LEU A 35 1.33 -0.81 -1.15
N GLY A 36 0.29 -0.01 -1.40
CA GLY A 36 -0.87 -0.36 -2.22
C GLY A 36 -1.95 -1.17 -1.49
N SER A 37 -1.71 -1.62 -0.26
CA SER A 37 -2.71 -2.36 0.53
C SER A 37 -3.74 -1.42 1.16
N THR A 38 -4.96 -1.93 1.30
CA THR A 38 -6.08 -1.26 1.96
C THR A 38 -6.44 -2.02 3.24
N LEU A 39 -6.42 -1.34 4.38
CA LEU A 39 -6.80 -1.88 5.67
C LEU A 39 -8.15 -1.32 6.12
N PHE A 40 -8.98 -2.21 6.67
CA PHE A 40 -10.21 -1.87 7.37
C PHE A 40 -9.96 -2.07 8.86
N LEU A 41 -10.13 -0.99 9.62
CA LEU A 41 -9.84 -0.91 11.04
C LEU A 41 -11.12 -0.64 11.82
N ALA A 42 -11.35 -1.34 12.92
CA ALA A 42 -12.43 -0.99 13.86
C ALA A 42 -11.82 -0.38 15.12
N ASP A 43 -12.34 0.76 15.55
CA ASP A 43 -11.98 1.35 16.85
C ASP A 43 -12.52 0.46 17.97
N ILE A 44 -11.64 -0.04 18.84
CA ILE A 44 -12.00 -0.98 19.92
C ILE A 44 -12.99 -0.35 20.91
N LYS A 45 -12.93 0.97 21.10
CA LYS A 45 -13.79 1.69 22.06
C LYS A 45 -15.14 2.06 21.48
N THR A 46 -15.18 2.42 20.20
CA THR A 46 -16.40 2.97 19.58
C THR A 46 -17.06 2.03 18.57
N GLY A 47 -16.38 0.96 18.17
CA GLY A 47 -16.81 0.04 17.11
C GLY A 47 -16.86 0.68 15.72
N LYS A 48 -16.37 1.92 15.56
CA LYS A 48 -16.42 2.62 14.28
C LYS A 48 -15.37 2.07 13.34
N GLU A 49 -15.81 1.69 12.15
CA GLU A 49 -14.94 1.26 11.07
C GLU A 49 -14.29 2.46 10.37
N LYS A 50 -13.00 2.33 10.07
CA LYS A 50 -12.21 3.25 9.26
C LYS A 50 -11.46 2.48 8.20
N LYS A 51 -11.39 3.06 7.01
CA LYS A 51 -10.63 2.54 5.89
C LYS A 51 -9.38 3.38 5.67
N PHE A 52 -8.23 2.72 5.55
CA PHE A 52 -6.97 3.37 5.19
C PHE A 52 -6.29 2.65 4.03
N GLN A 53 -5.72 3.40 3.10
CA GLN A 53 -4.91 2.86 2.02
C GLN A 53 -3.48 3.34 2.15
N LEU A 54 -2.53 2.41 2.15
CA LEU A 54 -1.10 2.71 2.18
C LEU A 54 -0.64 3.09 0.77
N VAL A 55 -0.22 4.34 0.60
CA VAL A 55 0.22 4.88 -0.70
C VAL A 55 1.60 5.53 -0.60
N PHE A 56 2.15 5.94 -1.74
CA PHE A 56 3.35 6.77 -1.79
C PHE A 56 3.04 8.20 -1.31
N PRO A 57 4.05 8.95 -0.82
CA PRO A 57 3.86 10.34 -0.38
C PRO A 57 3.22 11.25 -1.44
N GLU A 58 3.44 10.97 -2.72
CA GLU A 58 2.90 11.72 -3.86
C GLU A 58 1.39 11.51 -4.09
N ASP A 59 0.84 10.39 -3.61
CA ASP A 59 -0.57 9.99 -3.84
C ASP A 59 -1.46 10.17 -2.61
N VAL A 60 -0.96 10.86 -1.58
CA VAL A 60 -1.66 11.06 -0.30
C VAL A 60 -2.91 11.89 -0.48
N ASP A 61 -4.01 11.39 0.06
CA ASP A 61 -5.33 12.05 0.08
C ASP A 61 -6.03 11.68 1.39
N PRO A 62 -5.93 12.54 2.43
CA PRO A 62 -6.51 12.26 3.74
C PRO A 62 -8.04 12.15 3.73
N GLU A 63 -8.73 12.83 2.80
CA GLU A 63 -10.18 12.78 2.69
C GLU A 63 -10.63 11.42 2.14
N ALA A 64 -9.86 10.85 1.20
CA ALA A 64 -10.08 9.50 0.68
C ALA A 64 -9.50 8.39 1.56
N GLY A 65 -8.87 8.72 2.71
CA GLY A 65 -8.22 7.75 3.59
C GLY A 65 -6.89 7.20 3.04
N LYS A 66 -6.29 7.85 2.04
CA LYS A 66 -4.98 7.48 1.50
C LYS A 66 -3.88 8.12 2.33
N ILE A 67 -3.06 7.28 2.96
CA ILE A 67 -1.99 7.69 3.86
C ILE A 67 -0.64 7.22 3.34
N SER A 68 0.40 8.03 3.52
CA SER A 68 1.74 7.62 3.13
C SER A 68 2.22 6.49 4.02
N GLY A 69 2.79 5.43 3.43
CA GLY A 69 3.49 4.38 4.19
C GLY A 69 4.65 4.92 5.04
N GLY A 70 5.20 6.10 4.71
CA GLY A 70 6.24 6.76 5.50
C GLY A 70 5.74 7.55 6.71
N SER A 71 4.43 7.79 6.82
CA SER A 71 3.82 8.55 7.93
C SER A 71 3.77 7.74 9.24
N PRO A 72 3.64 8.37 10.43
CA PRO A 72 3.50 7.64 11.69
C PRO A 72 2.35 6.63 11.68
N ILE A 73 1.22 7.02 11.09
CA ILE A 73 0.05 6.16 10.91
C ILE A 73 0.36 5.02 9.92
N GLY A 74 0.94 5.34 8.77
CA GLY A 74 1.28 4.35 7.75
C GLY A 74 2.29 3.32 8.23
N ARG A 75 3.28 3.73 9.03
CA ARG A 75 4.25 2.82 9.65
C ARG A 75 3.61 1.89 10.68
N ALA A 76 2.66 2.39 11.48
CA ALA A 76 1.93 1.55 12.44
C ALA A 76 1.06 0.49 11.74
N LEU A 77 0.59 0.81 10.53
CA LEU A 77 -0.24 -0.06 9.72
C LEU A 77 0.54 -0.93 8.73
N MET A 78 1.86 -0.79 8.63
CA MET A 78 2.69 -1.55 7.69
C MET A 78 3.06 -2.91 8.29
N GLY A 79 2.90 -3.98 7.50
CA GLY A 79 3.21 -5.35 7.90
C GLY A 79 2.16 -6.02 8.79
N LYS A 80 0.97 -5.42 8.92
CA LYS A 80 -0.14 -5.87 9.75
C LYS A 80 -1.05 -6.83 9.01
N GLN A 81 -1.62 -7.77 9.74
CA GLN A 81 -2.52 -8.80 9.22
C GLN A 81 -3.92 -8.68 9.84
N GLU A 82 -4.89 -9.40 9.30
CA GLU A 82 -6.23 -9.49 9.87
C GLU A 82 -6.17 -10.05 11.31
N GLY A 83 -6.91 -9.42 12.21
CA GLY A 83 -6.91 -9.71 13.66
C GLY A 83 -5.79 -9.03 14.45
N ASP A 84 -4.87 -8.30 13.81
CA ASP A 84 -3.85 -7.55 14.55
C ASP A 84 -4.44 -6.31 15.24
N GLU A 85 -3.92 -6.00 16.42
CA GLU A 85 -4.15 -4.72 17.08
C GLU A 85 -3.10 -3.68 16.66
N VAL A 86 -3.55 -2.45 16.47
CA VAL A 86 -2.72 -1.30 16.08
C VAL A 86 -3.03 -0.11 16.98
N ILE A 87 -2.00 0.42 17.61
CA ILE A 87 -2.09 1.60 18.46
C ILE A 87 -1.62 2.82 17.66
N ILE A 88 -2.56 3.70 17.33
CA ILE A 88 -2.26 4.96 16.65
C ILE A 88 -2.16 6.06 17.71
N SER A 89 -0.95 6.57 17.90
CA SER A 89 -0.68 7.70 18.79
C SER A 89 -0.84 9.01 18.03
N LEU A 90 -1.94 9.71 18.27
CA LEU A 90 -2.14 11.10 17.88
C LEU A 90 -1.62 12.01 19.02
N PRO A 91 -1.26 13.28 18.75
CA PRO A 91 -0.72 14.18 19.76
C PRO A 91 -1.57 14.28 21.03
N ASP A 92 -2.90 14.26 20.88
CA ASP A 92 -3.86 14.43 21.97
C ASP A 92 -4.49 13.12 22.48
N GLN A 93 -4.35 12.01 21.74
CA GLN A 93 -4.96 10.74 22.14
C GLN A 93 -4.28 9.51 21.53
N LYS A 94 -4.34 8.40 22.27
CA LYS A 94 -4.05 7.07 21.72
C LYS A 94 -5.36 6.40 21.35
N ILE A 95 -5.47 5.94 20.11
CA ILE A 95 -6.60 5.16 19.62
C ILE A 95 -6.10 3.76 19.31
N GLU A 96 -6.83 2.78 19.81
CA GLU A 96 -6.56 1.37 19.57
C GLU A 96 -7.56 0.88 18.52
N TYR A 97 -7.02 0.32 17.45
CA TYR A 97 -7.78 -0.23 16.35
C TYR A 97 -7.49 -1.72 16.22
N GLU A 98 -8.50 -2.48 15.87
CA GLU A 98 -8.38 -3.86 15.43
C GLU A 98 -8.43 -3.91 13.90
N VAL A 99 -7.52 -4.64 13.27
CA VAL A 99 -7.51 -4.85 11.82
C VAL A 99 -8.55 -5.89 11.48
N ILE A 100 -9.69 -5.44 10.98
CA ILE A 100 -10.80 -6.32 10.57
C ILE A 100 -10.47 -7.04 9.28
N ARG A 101 -9.85 -6.32 8.34
CA ARG A 101 -9.58 -6.84 7.00
C ARG A 101 -8.38 -6.17 6.35
N VAL A 102 -7.59 -6.94 5.61
CA VAL A 102 -6.46 -6.43 4.81
C VAL A 102 -6.64 -6.89 3.36
N ASN A 103 -6.87 -5.93 2.46
CA ASN A 103 -6.84 -6.19 1.03
C ASN A 103 -5.46 -5.81 0.50
N THR A 104 -4.69 -6.79 0.08
CA THR A 104 -3.36 -6.58 -0.50
C THR A 104 -3.46 -6.25 -2.00
N ILE A 105 -2.32 -5.93 -2.61
CA ILE A 105 -2.23 -5.75 -4.06
C ILE A 105 -2.63 -7.03 -4.83
N HIS A 106 -2.52 -8.20 -4.20
CA HIS A 106 -2.91 -9.48 -4.81
C HIS A 106 -4.43 -9.57 -4.95
N ASP A 107 -5.17 -9.17 -3.92
CA ASP A 107 -6.64 -9.14 -3.94
C ASP A 107 -7.17 -8.14 -4.99
N ASN A 108 -6.48 -7.01 -5.15
CA ASN A 108 -6.83 -6.01 -6.16
C ASN A 108 -6.56 -6.50 -7.59
N LEU A 109 -5.52 -7.31 -7.81
CA LEU A 109 -5.19 -7.92 -9.11
C LEU A 109 -6.18 -9.02 -9.52
N GLU A 110 -6.79 -9.73 -8.56
CA GLU A 110 -7.83 -10.72 -8.84
C GLU A 110 -9.18 -10.08 -9.19
N GLY A 111 -9.47 -8.88 -8.66
CA GLY A 111 -10.65 -8.09 -9.03
C GLY A 111 -10.68 -7.66 -10.50
N ASP A 112 -9.52 -7.33 -11.08
CA ASP A 112 -9.38 -6.92 -12.48
C ASP A 112 -9.66 -8.07 -13.46
N LYS A 113 -9.30 -9.31 -13.09
CA LYS A 113 -9.56 -10.51 -13.91
C LYS A 113 -11.05 -10.83 -14.06
N LYS A 114 -11.88 -10.45 -13.10
CA LYS A 114 -13.34 -10.71 -13.13
C LYS A 114 -14.12 -9.72 -14.01
N THR A 115 -13.55 -8.57 -14.34
CA THR A 115 -14.21 -7.54 -15.18
C THR A 115 -13.92 -7.73 -16.68
N SER A 116 -13.06 -8.68 -17.04
CA SER A 116 -12.67 -8.95 -18.44
C SER A 116 -13.30 -10.23 -19.03
N ILE A 117 -14.42 -10.72 -18.47
CA ILE A 117 -15.19 -11.87 -19.00
C ILE A 117 -16.57 -11.43 -19.43
#